data_AF-A0A7C1Y810-F1
#
_entry.id   AF-A0A7C1Y810-F1
#
_cell.length_a   1.000
_cell.length_b   1.000
_cell.length_c   1.000
_cell.angle_alpha   90.00
_cell.angle_beta   90.00
_cell.angle_gamma   90.00
#
_symmetry.space_group_name_H-M   'P 1'
#
loop_
_entity.id
_entity.type
_entity.pdbx_description
1 polymer ?
#
loop_
_entity_poly.entity_id
_entity_poly.type
_entity_poly.pdbx_seq_one_letter_code
_entity_poly.pdbx_strand_id
1 'polypeptide(L)'
;MSDSQDTPRIDEGGDSESRATAVETYVEPERGQWRVDLAVFFDDEVVVRTINTYRTERKATVAASWIRRAAERDIRGPVHGME
;
A
#
# COMPACT_ATOMS: atom_id res chain seq x y z
N MET A 1 -48.27 17.90 -4.52
CA MET A 1 -47.53 18.95 -3.78
C MET A 1 -46.39 18.23 -3.09
N SER A 2 -45.18 18.48 -3.59
CA SER A 2 -43.93 17.85 -3.19
C SER A 2 -43.39 18.45 -1.89
N ASP A 3 -42.32 17.80 -1.40
CA ASP A 3 -41.25 18.30 -0.53
C ASP A 3 -41.49 18.26 0.99
N SER A 4 -40.57 17.77 1.84
CA SER A 4 -39.18 17.33 1.65
C SER A 4 -38.85 16.27 2.71
N GLN A 5 -38.19 15.18 2.32
CA GLN A 5 -37.36 14.43 3.27
C GLN A 5 -35.97 15.08 3.26
N ASP A 6 -35.65 15.80 4.32
CA ASP A 6 -34.28 16.22 4.62
C ASP A 6 -33.49 15.00 5.10
N THR A 7 -33.12 14.14 4.17
CA THR A 7 -32.07 13.15 4.39
C THR A 7 -30.75 13.89 4.57
N PRO A 8 -30.00 13.69 5.67
CA PRO A 8 -28.68 14.27 5.81
C PRO A 8 -27.84 13.78 4.64
N ARG A 9 -27.46 14.71 3.77
CA ARG A 9 -26.50 14.48 2.70
C ARG A 9 -25.25 13.95 3.39
N ILE A 10 -24.96 12.67 3.22
CA ILE A 10 -23.68 12.10 3.61
C ILE A 10 -22.67 12.98 2.89
N ASP A 11 -21.85 13.67 3.67
CA ASP A 11 -20.65 14.30 3.17
C ASP A 11 -19.81 13.15 2.61
N GLU A 12 -19.92 12.92 1.30
CA GLU A 12 -18.95 12.16 0.51
C GLU A 12 -17.65 12.97 0.50
N GLY A 13 -17.09 13.14 1.70
CA GLY A 13 -15.86 13.87 1.96
C GLY A 13 -14.81 13.27 1.06
N GLY A 14 -14.34 14.10 0.13
CA GLY A 14 -13.63 13.69 -1.08
C GLY A 14 -12.59 12.61 -0.83
N ASP A 15 -12.67 11.58 -1.66
CA ASP A 15 -11.60 10.63 -1.93
C ASP A 15 -10.42 11.38 -2.55
N SER A 16 -9.68 12.13 -1.74
CA SER A 16 -8.32 12.50 -2.08
C SER A 16 -7.41 11.39 -1.57
N GLU A 17 -7.56 10.18 -2.11
CA GLU A 17 -6.52 9.16 -2.02
C GLU A 17 -5.24 9.78 -2.60
N SER A 18 -4.27 10.09 -1.71
CA SER A 18 -2.96 10.56 -2.15
C SER A 18 -2.41 9.54 -3.14
N ARG A 19 -2.03 9.98 -4.33
CA ARG A 19 -1.55 9.09 -5.38
C ARG A 19 -0.17 8.56 -4.99
N ALA A 20 -0.05 7.25 -4.80
CA ALA A 20 1.25 6.62 -4.63
C ALA A 20 2.09 6.73 -5.92
N THR A 21 3.34 7.16 -5.79
CA THR A 21 4.28 7.37 -6.90
C THR A 21 5.28 6.23 -7.06
N ALA A 22 5.65 5.58 -5.95
CA ALA A 22 6.56 4.45 -5.94
C ALA A 22 6.36 3.55 -4.71
N VAL A 23 6.89 2.33 -4.80
CA VAL A 23 7.03 1.40 -3.67
C VAL A 23 8.46 0.86 -3.59
N GLU A 24 8.95 0.69 -2.37
CA GLU A 24 10.19 -0.04 -2.08
C GLU A 24 9.98 -1.05 -0.95
N THR A 25 10.81 -2.08 -0.91
CA THR A 25 10.84 -3.03 0.20
C THR A 25 12.23 -3.10 0.80
N TYR A 26 12.29 -3.12 2.13
CA TYR A 26 13.53 -3.20 2.89
C TYR A 26 13.57 -4.51 3.67
N VAL A 27 14.75 -5.12 3.73
CA VAL A 27 15.02 -6.35 4.48
C VAL A 27 16.11 -6.05 5.49
N GLU A 28 15.77 -6.05 6.78
CA GLU A 28 16.69 -5.69 7.85
C GLU A 28 16.75 -6.77 8.93
N PRO A 29 17.93 -7.01 9.54
CA PRO A 29 18.03 -7.88 10.70
C PRO A 29 17.32 -7.28 11.92
N GLU A 30 16.46 -8.06 12.57
CA GLU A 30 15.73 -7.65 13.77
C GLU A 30 15.65 -8.83 14.77
N ARG A 31 16.31 -8.69 15.93
CA ARG A 31 16.26 -9.66 17.04
C ARG A 31 16.49 -11.12 16.61
N GLY A 32 17.47 -11.35 15.75
CA GLY A 32 17.80 -12.70 15.23
C GLY A 32 16.86 -13.20 14.13
N GLN A 33 15.96 -12.36 13.64
CA GLN A 33 15.11 -12.58 12.48
C GLN A 33 15.39 -11.51 11.42
N TRP A 34 14.62 -11.55 10.33
CA TRP A 34 14.72 -10.64 9.20
C TRP A 34 13.37 -10.00 8.95
N ARG A 35 13.27 -8.71 9.28
CA ARG A 35 12.06 -7.90 9.11
C ARG A 35 11.96 -7.44 7.66
N VAL A 36 10.75 -7.49 7.11
CA VAL A 36 10.42 -6.90 5.82
C VAL A 36 9.51 -5.71 6.02
N ASP A 37 9.98 -4.55 5.60
CA ASP A 37 9.21 -3.30 5.58
C ASP A 37 8.82 -2.97 4.14
N LEU A 38 7.61 -2.43 3.95
CA LEU A 38 7.13 -1.84 2.71
C LEU A 38 7.06 -0.33 2.89
N ALA A 39 7.74 0.41 2.03
CA ALA A 39 7.64 1.85 1.93
C ALA A 39 6.83 2.24 0.70
N VAL A 40 5.81 3.06 0.91
CA VAL A 40 4.99 3.66 -0.15
C VAL A 40 5.31 5.14 -0.19
N PHE A 41 5.70 5.62 -1.36
CA PHE A 41 6.05 7.00 -1.61
C PHE A 41 4.84 7.71 -2.20
N PHE A 42 4.52 8.86 -1.63
CA PHE A 42 3.60 9.86 -2.15
C PHE A 42 4.40 11.11 -2.50
N ASP A 43 3.76 12.12 -3.11
CA ASP A 43 4.47 13.36 -3.49
C ASP A 43 5.04 14.10 -2.27
N ASP A 44 4.33 14.05 -1.14
CA ASP A 44 4.68 14.82 0.08
C ASP A 44 5.21 13.96 1.23
N GLU A 45 5.03 12.64 1.19
CA GLU A 45 5.35 11.76 2.31
C GLU A 45 5.77 10.35 1.91
N VAL A 46 6.36 9.64 2.87
CA VAL A 46 6.67 8.22 2.75
C VAL A 46 6.06 7.48 3.93
N VAL A 47 5.20 6.51 3.64
CA VAL A 47 4.57 5.65 4.64
C VAL A 47 5.30 4.33 4.68
N VAL A 48 5.93 4.00 5.82
CA VAL A 48 6.64 2.74 6.03
C VAL A 48 5.86 1.85 6.98
N ARG A 49 5.64 0.59 6.59
CA ARG A 49 4.98 -0.43 7.42
C ARG A 49 5.73 -1.74 7.40
N THR A 50 5.91 -2.34 8.57
CA THR A 50 6.38 -3.72 8.70
C THR A 50 5.31 -4.68 8.23
N ILE A 51 5.65 -5.53 7.28
CA ILE A 51 4.77 -6.56 6.75
C ILE A 51 4.88 -7.85 7.55
N ASN A 52 6.11 -8.34 7.76
CA ASN A 52 6.37 -9.57 8.53
C ASN A 52 7.85 -9.72 8.90
N THR A 53 8.15 -10.68 9.78
CA THR A 53 9.51 -11.14 10.10
C THR A 53 9.72 -12.59 9.68
N TYR A 54 10.92 -12.91 9.18
CA TYR A 54 11.28 -14.24 8.70
C TYR A 54 12.53 -14.78 9.42
N ARG A 55 12.62 -16.11 9.56
CA ARG A 55 13.76 -16.76 10.22
C ARG A 55 15.09 -16.66 9.47
N THR A 56 15.07 -16.39 8.17
CA THR A 56 16.28 -16.29 7.34
C THR A 56 16.18 -15.15 6.36
N GLU A 57 17.32 -14.54 6.05
CA GLU A 57 17.46 -13.47 5.06
C GLU A 57 16.86 -13.88 3.72
N ARG A 58 17.24 -15.07 3.24
CA ARG A 58 16.76 -15.61 1.97
C ARG A 58 15.23 -15.65 1.87
N LYS A 59 14.52 -16.03 2.95
CA LYS A 59 13.06 -16.05 2.96
C LYS A 59 12.50 -14.63 2.94
N ALA A 60 13.07 -13.72 3.73
CA ALA A 60 12.68 -12.31 3.74
C ALA A 60 12.89 -11.67 2.36
N THR A 61 14.03 -11.87 1.71
CA THR A 61 14.33 -11.32 0.38
C THR A 61 13.35 -11.83 -0.68
N VAL A 62 13.05 -13.13 -0.69
CA VAL A 62 12.06 -13.69 -1.63
C VAL A 62 10.69 -13.07 -1.38
N ALA A 63 10.24 -13.01 -0.13
CA ALA A 63 8.96 -12.41 0.22
C ALA A 63 8.89 -10.92 -0.16
N ALA A 64 9.92 -10.15 0.18
CA ALA A 64 10.06 -8.73 -0.17
C ALA A 64 9.96 -8.50 -1.68
N SER A 65 10.54 -9.40 -2.48
CA SER A 65 10.47 -9.34 -3.94
C SER A 65 9.05 -9.59 -4.48
N TRP A 66 8.29 -10.50 -3.87
CA TRP A 66 6.88 -10.75 -4.23
C TRP A 66 5.98 -9.60 -3.81
N ILE A 67 6.13 -9.12 -2.57
CA ILE A 67 5.36 -7.99 -2.03
C ILE A 67 5.57 -6.75 -2.90
N ARG A 68 6.82 -6.43 -3.25
CA ARG A 68 7.13 -5.30 -4.12
C ARG A 68 6.43 -5.40 -5.46
N ARG A 69 6.50 -6.54 -6.15
CA ARG A 69 5.84 -6.72 -7.46
C ARG A 69 4.31 -6.59 -7.37
N ALA A 70 3.71 -7.10 -6.30
CA ALA A 70 2.28 -6.96 -6.07
C ALA A 70 1.91 -5.48 -5.88
N ALA A 71 2.63 -4.76 -5.02
CA ALA A 71 2.39 -3.34 -4.77
C ALA A 71 2.66 -2.46 -6.01
N GLU A 72 3.72 -2.73 -6.78
CA GLU A 72 4.01 -2.02 -8.03
C GLU A 72 2.88 -2.18 -9.06
N ARG A 73 2.23 -3.35 -9.11
CA ARG A 73 1.07 -3.59 -9.96
C ARG A 73 -0.12 -2.74 -9.50
N ASP A 74 -0.35 -2.66 -8.21
CA ASP A 74 -1.49 -1.92 -7.67
C ASP A 74 -1.33 -0.40 -7.91
N ILE A 75 -0.09 0.12 -7.88
CA ILE A 75 0.21 1.53 -8.24
C ILE A 75 -0.02 1.82 -9.73
N ARG A 76 0.38 0.92 -10.62
CA ARG A 76 0.27 1.13 -12.08
C ARG A 76 -1.13 0.85 -12.62
N GLY A 77 -2.00 0.26 -11.80
CA GLY A 77 -3.28 -0.29 -12.21
C GLY A 77 -3.14 -1.66 -12.91
N PRO A 78 -4.27 -2.34 -13.18
CA PRO A 78 -4.26 -3.66 -13.82
C PRO A 78 -3.49 -3.64 -15.14
N VAL A 79 -2.46 -4.51 -15.27
CA VAL A 79 -1.63 -4.63 -16.49
C VAL A 79 -2.43 -5.19 -17.68
N HIS A 80 -3.56 -5.84 -17.43
CA HIS A 80 -4.52 -6.27 -18.44
C HIS A 80 -5.90 -5.74 -18.04
N GLY A 81 -6.27 -4.60 -18.60
CA GLY A 81 -7.56 -3.96 -18.35
C GLY A 81 -8.72 -4.79 -18.89
N MET A 82 -9.76 -4.94 -18.09
CA MET A 82 -11.12 -4.69 -18.56
C MET A 82 -11.70 -3.65 -17.61
N GLU A 83 -12.01 -2.49 -18.18
CA GLU A 83 -12.76 -1.38 -17.56
C GLU A 83 -14.22 -1.79 -17.33
#